data_AF-A0A257A161-F1
#
_entry.id   AF-A0A257A161-F1
#
_cell.length_a   1.000
_cell.length_b   1.000
_cell.length_c   1.000
_cell.angle_alpha   90.00
_cell.angle_beta   90.00
_cell.angle_gamma   90.00
#
_symmetry.space_group_name_H-M   'P 1'
#
loop_
_entity.id
_entity.type
_entity.pdbx_description
1 polymer ?
#
loop_
_entity_poly.entity_id
_entity_poly.type
_entity_poly.pdbx_seq_one_letter_code
_entity_poly.pdbx_strand_id
1 'polypeptide(L)'
;MKNKIVSIVVFILLVTTGFTAIAANQPFHKATISYTFSKPKIIEREKYVNIFIENTISSYTPGEPILPCKIKTLTFPLGTKIEKVEVKISGEKILTLNKKIMPAPAPMPAGSGDIGEIKEGEIYNGDELYPSDWHVSCSLFASEKRDSLC
;
A
#
# COMPACT_ATOMS: atom_id res chain seq x y z
N MET A 1 -54.10 -47.21 -16.64
CA MET A 1 -52.96 -46.90 -15.72
C MET A 1 -51.83 -46.15 -16.42
N LYS A 2 -51.57 -46.41 -17.71
CA LYS A 2 -50.50 -45.80 -18.53
C LYS A 2 -50.57 -44.27 -18.65
N ASN A 3 -51.78 -43.71 -18.77
CA ASN A 3 -52.10 -42.28 -18.87
C ASN A 3 -51.95 -41.52 -17.53
N LYS A 4 -52.09 -42.20 -16.38
CA LYS A 4 -51.83 -41.60 -15.06
C LYS A 4 -50.33 -41.51 -14.77
N ILE A 5 -49.56 -42.51 -15.22
CA ILE A 5 -48.10 -42.54 -15.09
C ILE A 5 -47.46 -41.45 -15.95
N VAL A 6 -47.92 -41.26 -17.19
CA VAL A 6 -47.43 -40.18 -18.06
C VAL A 6 -47.66 -38.80 -17.43
N SER A 7 -48.82 -38.58 -16.80
CA SER A 7 -49.11 -37.32 -16.13
C SER A 7 -48.18 -37.04 -14.93
N ILE A 8 -47.84 -38.07 -14.16
CA ILE A 8 -46.94 -37.93 -12.99
C ILE A 8 -45.51 -37.66 -13.45
N VAL A 9 -45.04 -38.33 -14.52
CA VAL A 9 -43.70 -38.12 -15.08
C VAL A 9 -43.56 -36.69 -15.64
N VAL A 10 -44.60 -36.17 -16.32
CA VAL A 10 -44.60 -34.79 -16.82
C VAL A 10 -44.60 -33.77 -15.68
N PHE A 11 -45.33 -34.04 -14.59
CA PHE A 11 -45.37 -33.14 -13.44
C PHE A 11 -44.01 -33.08 -12.73
N ILE A 12 -43.34 -34.23 -12.54
CA ILE A 12 -42.00 -34.30 -11.92
C ILE A 12 -40.95 -33.56 -12.77
N LEU A 13 -41.00 -33.71 -14.11
CA LEU A 13 -40.10 -33.01 -15.01
C LEU A 13 -40.27 -31.48 -14.94
N LEU A 14 -41.50 -31.01 -14.69
CA LEU A 14 -41.82 -29.58 -14.61
C LEU A 14 -41.34 -28.93 -13.31
N VAL A 15 -41.30 -29.66 -12.19
CA VAL A 15 -40.85 -29.09 -10.89
C VAL A 15 -39.32 -29.03 -10.77
N THR A 16 -38.58 -29.78 -11.59
CA THR A 16 -37.11 -29.85 -11.49
C THR A 16 -36.36 -28.70 -12.17
N THR A 17 -37.01 -27.85 -12.96
CA THR A 17 -36.34 -26.76 -13.70
C THR A 17 -36.21 -25.45 -12.88
N GLY A 18 -36.63 -25.44 -11.61
CA GLY A 18 -36.79 -24.22 -10.81
C GLY A 18 -35.70 -23.86 -9.81
N PHE A 19 -34.51 -24.46 -9.86
CA PHE A 19 -33.39 -24.08 -8.96
C PHE A 19 -32.12 -23.77 -9.77
N THR A 20 -32.10 -22.60 -10.42
CA THR A 20 -30.83 -21.97 -10.77
C THR A 20 -30.32 -21.26 -9.52
N ALA A 21 -29.22 -21.78 -8.95
CA ALA A 21 -28.52 -21.08 -7.88
C ALA A 21 -28.00 -19.75 -8.45
N ILE A 22 -28.65 -18.65 -8.08
CA ILE A 22 -28.08 -17.31 -8.30
C ILE A 22 -26.98 -17.17 -7.25
N ALA A 23 -25.78 -17.65 -7.59
CA ALA A 23 -24.59 -17.17 -6.94
C ALA A 23 -24.53 -15.66 -7.23
N ALA A 24 -24.95 -14.84 -6.27
CA ALA A 24 -24.84 -13.41 -6.36
C ALA A 24 -23.34 -13.08 -6.46
N ASN A 25 -22.87 -12.94 -7.70
CA ASN A 25 -21.56 -12.43 -8.01
C ASN A 25 -21.61 -10.93 -7.70
N GLN A 26 -21.53 -10.58 -6.41
CA GLN A 26 -21.41 -9.18 -5.99
C GLN A 26 -20.15 -8.64 -6.67
N PRO A 27 -20.26 -7.59 -7.50
CA PRO A 27 -19.10 -7.08 -8.22
C PRO A 27 -18.15 -6.43 -7.22
N PHE A 28 -17.08 -7.16 -6.86
CA PHE A 28 -15.96 -6.55 -6.16
C PHE A 28 -15.36 -5.49 -7.09
N HIS A 29 -15.38 -4.23 -6.65
CA HIS A 29 -14.70 -3.15 -7.34
C HIS A 29 -13.19 -3.30 -7.16
N LYS A 30 -12.48 -3.61 -8.24
CA LYS A 30 -11.02 -3.73 -8.25
C LYS A 30 -10.39 -2.46 -8.83
N ALA A 31 -9.55 -1.81 -8.04
CA ALA A 31 -8.67 -0.74 -8.50
C ALA A 31 -7.23 -1.25 -8.59
N THR A 32 -6.53 -0.91 -9.67
CA THR A 32 -5.11 -1.25 -9.84
C THR A 32 -4.32 0.04 -10.06
N ILE A 33 -3.23 0.18 -9.31
CA ILE A 33 -2.33 1.34 -9.40
C ILE A 33 -0.92 0.79 -9.61
N SER A 34 -0.24 1.32 -10.63
CA SER A 34 1.10 0.90 -10.98
C SER A 34 2.09 2.00 -10.67
N TYR A 35 3.24 1.62 -10.11
CA TYR A 35 4.36 2.53 -9.86
C TYR A 35 5.59 2.03 -10.59
N THR A 36 6.31 2.98 -11.17
CA THR A 36 7.66 2.76 -11.70
C THR A 36 8.61 3.73 -11.04
N PHE A 37 9.81 3.25 -10.75
CA PHE A 37 10.91 4.05 -10.19
C PHE A 37 12.01 4.19 -11.24
N SER A 38 12.57 5.39 -11.35
CA SER A 38 13.78 5.61 -12.14
C SER A 38 15.01 5.05 -11.40
N LYS A 39 16.16 5.02 -12.08
CA LYS A 39 17.41 4.57 -11.45
C LYS A 39 17.76 5.49 -10.26
N PRO A 40 18.07 4.95 -9.08
CA PRO A 40 18.45 5.77 -7.94
C PRO A 40 19.80 6.44 -8.17
N LYS A 41 19.93 7.66 -7.64
CA LYS A 41 21.19 8.40 -7.50
C LYS A 41 21.66 8.24 -6.05
N ILE A 42 22.87 7.73 -5.88
CA ILE A 42 23.51 7.56 -4.57
C ILE A 42 24.39 8.78 -4.35
N ILE A 43 24.14 9.51 -3.27
CA ILE A 43 24.86 10.73 -2.92
C ILE A 43 25.66 10.46 -1.65
N GLU A 44 26.98 10.41 -1.80
CA GLU A 44 27.90 10.28 -0.69
C GLU A 44 27.91 11.53 0.20
N ARG A 45 27.89 11.30 1.51
CA ARG A 45 28.22 12.28 2.57
C ARG A 45 29.40 11.73 3.36
N GLU A 46 29.88 12.47 4.34
CA GLU A 46 31.03 12.05 5.15
C GLU A 46 30.80 10.65 5.78
N LYS A 47 29.81 10.52 6.66
CA LYS A 47 29.52 9.26 7.38
C LYS A 47 28.48 8.37 6.71
N TYR A 48 27.57 8.93 5.90
CA TYR A 48 26.41 8.21 5.37
C TYR A 48 26.24 8.40 3.86
N VAL A 49 25.28 7.68 3.28
CA VAL A 49 24.77 7.93 1.92
C VAL A 49 23.31 8.37 1.96
N ASN A 50 22.94 9.21 0.99
CA ASN A 50 21.55 9.54 0.70
C ASN A 50 21.14 8.88 -0.62
N ILE A 51 19.94 8.30 -0.63
CA ILE A 51 19.35 7.70 -1.83
C ILE A 51 18.30 8.64 -2.38
N PHE A 52 18.45 9.03 -3.65
CA PHE A 52 17.51 9.89 -4.33
C PHE A 52 16.91 9.20 -5.55
N ILE A 53 15.59 9.25 -5.68
CA ILE A 53 14.87 8.82 -6.89
C ILE A 53 13.96 9.97 -7.32
N GLU A 54 13.92 10.24 -8.62
CA GLU A 54 13.07 11.32 -9.16
C GLU A 54 11.58 11.01 -8.93
N ASN A 55 10.80 12.06 -8.67
CA ASN A 55 9.35 11.97 -8.38
C ASN A 55 9.01 11.08 -7.17
N THR A 56 9.85 11.12 -6.13
CA THR A 56 9.60 10.48 -4.83
C THR A 56 9.69 11.51 -3.73
N ILE A 57 9.10 11.19 -2.58
CA ILE A 57 9.30 11.92 -1.33
C ILE A 57 10.23 11.10 -0.43
N SER A 58 10.80 11.71 0.60
CA SER A 58 11.64 11.00 1.57
C SER A 58 10.81 10.54 2.77
N SER A 59 11.04 9.31 3.23
CA SER A 59 10.56 8.84 4.54
C SER A 59 11.30 9.60 5.64
N TYR A 60 10.58 9.93 6.71
CA TYR A 60 11.08 10.79 7.77
C TYR A 60 10.56 10.31 9.12
N THR A 61 11.17 9.24 9.63
CA THR A 61 11.00 8.80 11.01
C THR A 61 12.34 9.01 11.73
N PRO A 62 12.41 9.83 12.79
CA PRO A 62 13.66 10.12 13.48
C PRO A 62 14.43 8.86 13.86
N GLY A 63 15.72 8.82 13.51
CA GLY A 63 16.60 7.70 13.77
C GLY A 63 16.48 6.52 12.81
N GLU A 64 15.53 6.53 11.87
CA GLU A 64 15.39 5.49 10.84
C GLU A 64 16.01 5.93 9.50
N PRO A 65 16.42 4.97 8.63
CA PRO A 65 16.96 5.27 7.31
C PRO A 65 16.02 6.12 6.45
N ILE A 66 16.53 7.22 5.91
CA ILE A 66 15.81 8.04 4.92
C ILE A 66 15.79 7.31 3.57
N LEU A 67 14.62 6.81 3.20
CA LEU A 67 14.37 6.14 1.93
C LEU A 67 13.36 6.90 1.05
N PRO A 68 13.57 6.92 -0.28
CA PRO A 68 12.60 7.48 -1.22
C PRO A 68 11.34 6.59 -1.33
N CYS A 69 10.17 7.19 -1.22
CA CYS A 69 8.88 6.51 -1.35
C CYS A 69 7.87 7.30 -2.21
N LYS A 70 6.80 6.63 -2.63
CA LYS A 70 5.65 7.25 -3.32
C LYS A 70 4.41 7.02 -2.46
N ILE A 71 3.66 8.10 -2.21
CA ILE A 71 2.40 8.04 -1.48
C ILE A 71 1.26 8.37 -2.44
N LYS A 72 0.16 7.63 -2.32
CA LYS A 72 -1.09 7.90 -3.05
C LYS A 72 -2.27 7.77 -2.11
N THR A 73 -3.00 8.86 -1.99
CA THR A 73 -4.30 8.87 -1.31
C THR A 73 -5.38 8.41 -2.27
N LEU A 74 -6.22 7.47 -1.81
CA LEU A 74 -7.41 7.00 -2.51
C LEU A 74 -8.64 7.41 -1.73
N THR A 75 -9.57 8.08 -2.41
CA THR A 75 -10.83 8.53 -1.82
C THR A 75 -11.93 7.59 -2.24
N PHE A 76 -12.65 7.06 -1.26
CA PHE A 76 -13.79 6.16 -1.48
C PHE A 76 -15.07 6.77 -0.90
N PRO A 77 -16.23 6.48 -1.49
CA PRO A 77 -17.51 6.84 -0.89
C PRO A 77 -17.66 6.24 0.51
N LEU A 78 -18.43 6.93 1.36
CA LEU A 78 -18.78 6.44 2.68
C LEU A 78 -19.43 5.04 2.58
N GLY A 79 -19.06 4.13 3.47
CA GLY A 79 -19.54 2.75 3.46
C GLY A 79 -18.73 1.80 2.57
N THR A 80 -17.70 2.28 1.87
CA THR A 80 -16.78 1.40 1.14
C THR A 80 -15.94 0.58 2.13
N LYS A 81 -15.95 -0.75 1.96
CA LYS A 81 -15.08 -1.67 2.71
C LYS A 81 -13.95 -2.16 1.81
N ILE A 82 -12.71 -1.99 2.25
CA ILE A 82 -11.53 -2.53 1.57
C ILE A 82 -11.32 -3.94 2.09
N GLU A 83 -11.65 -4.95 1.28
CA GLU A 83 -11.44 -6.35 1.68
C GLU A 83 -9.98 -6.78 1.60
N LYS A 84 -9.24 -6.25 0.61
CA LYS A 84 -7.85 -6.68 0.35
C LYS A 84 -7.05 -5.61 -0.37
N VAL A 85 -5.80 -5.46 0.04
CA VAL A 85 -4.76 -4.75 -0.72
C VAL A 85 -3.70 -5.77 -1.09
N GLU A 86 -3.40 -5.89 -2.37
CA GLU A 86 -2.34 -6.78 -2.88
C GLU A 86 -1.26 -5.94 -3.56
N VAL A 87 -0.02 -6.11 -3.12
CA VAL A 87 1.14 -5.52 -3.78
C VAL A 87 1.82 -6.58 -4.62
N LYS A 88 2.08 -6.25 -5.90
CA LYS A 88 2.84 -7.10 -6.81
C LYS A 88 4.10 -6.37 -7.24
N ILE A 89 5.24 -7.01 -7.05
CA ILE A 89 6.56 -6.45 -7.33
C ILE A 89 7.14 -7.16 -8.54
N SER A 90 7.85 -6.41 -9.37
CA SER A 90 8.54 -6.95 -10.53
C SER A 90 9.78 -6.11 -10.82
N GLY A 91 10.88 -6.76 -11.23
CA GLY A 91 12.10 -6.06 -11.63
C GLY A 91 12.95 -5.56 -10.46
N GLU A 92 13.00 -6.33 -9.37
CA GLU A 92 13.85 -6.06 -8.21
C GLU A 92 15.33 -5.96 -8.60
N LYS A 93 16.06 -5.06 -7.94
CA LYS A 93 17.49 -4.85 -8.14
C LYS A 93 18.17 -4.67 -6.80
N ILE A 94 19.29 -5.34 -6.61
CA ILE A 94 20.13 -5.21 -5.43
C ILE A 94 21.28 -4.26 -5.76
N LEU A 95 21.51 -3.29 -4.88
CA LEU A 95 22.60 -2.32 -4.98
C LEU A 95 23.41 -2.38 -3.69
N THR A 96 24.70 -2.71 -3.80
CA THR A 96 25.62 -2.68 -2.66
C THR A 96 26.07 -1.25 -2.38
N LEU A 97 26.02 -0.83 -1.11
CA LEU A 97 26.43 0.48 -0.64
C LEU A 97 27.69 0.36 0.22
N ASN A 98 28.59 1.33 0.13
CA ASN A 98 29.82 1.35 0.92
C ASN A 98 29.63 1.94 2.34
N LYS A 99 28.50 2.62 2.57
CA LYS A 99 28.14 3.24 3.85
C LYS A 99 26.67 3.01 4.15
N LYS A 100 26.31 3.18 5.43
CA LYS A 100 24.94 3.20 5.91
C LYS A 100 24.15 4.36 5.30
N ILE A 101 22.85 4.14 5.11
CA ILE A 101 21.92 5.20 4.68
C ILE A 101 21.75 6.21 5.83
N MET A 102 21.62 7.49 5.51
CA MET A 102 21.50 8.56 6.51
C MET A 102 20.22 8.38 7.36
N PRO A 103 20.31 8.45 8.70
CA PRO A 103 19.13 8.44 9.54
C PRO A 103 18.42 9.80 9.49
N ALA A 104 17.10 9.80 9.66
CA ALA A 104 16.35 11.06 9.74
C ALA A 104 16.68 11.80 11.04
N PRO A 105 16.93 13.12 10.99
CA PRO A 105 17.19 13.91 12.18
C PRO A 105 15.95 14.02 13.08
N ALA A 106 16.19 14.32 14.35
CA ALA A 106 15.13 14.66 15.30
C ALA A 106 14.34 15.90 14.84
N PRO A 107 13.03 15.97 15.10
CA PRO A 107 12.24 17.15 14.77
C PRO A 107 12.70 18.34 15.62
N MET A 108 12.71 19.53 15.03
CA MET A 108 13.03 20.77 15.71
C MET A 108 11.89 21.78 15.62
N PRO A 109 11.77 22.71 16.59
CA PRO A 109 10.85 23.84 16.47
C PRO A 109 11.09 24.64 15.19
N ALA A 110 10.01 25.03 14.52
CA ALA A 110 10.08 25.90 13.36
C ALA A 110 10.76 27.24 13.74
N GLY A 111 11.74 27.66 12.95
CA GLY A 111 12.48 28.92 13.18
C GLY A 111 13.73 28.80 14.07
N SER A 112 14.10 27.60 14.51
CA SER A 112 15.33 27.37 15.29
C SER A 112 16.63 27.67 14.52
N GLY A 113 16.60 27.64 13.18
CA GLY A 113 17.78 27.89 12.33
C GLY A 113 18.79 26.72 12.29
N ASP A 114 18.61 25.74 13.17
CA ASP A 114 19.47 24.57 13.31
C ASP A 114 18.87 23.34 12.63
N ILE A 115 19.75 22.37 12.34
CA ILE A 115 19.35 21.03 11.90
C ILE A 115 19.24 20.09 13.12
N GLY A 116 18.22 19.23 13.11
CA GLY A 116 18.00 18.28 14.19
C GLY A 116 19.17 17.32 14.35
N GLU A 117 19.32 16.79 15.56
CA GLU A 117 20.36 15.79 15.83
C GLU A 117 20.19 14.58 14.91
N ILE A 118 21.26 14.21 14.20
CA ILE A 118 21.32 13.02 13.34
C ILE A 118 21.90 11.88 14.17
N LYS A 119 21.04 10.95 14.60
CA LYS A 119 21.41 9.80 15.43
C LYS A 119 20.84 8.52 14.84
N GLU A 120 21.63 7.45 14.77
CA GLU A 120 21.16 6.12 14.37
C GLU A 120 20.23 5.56 15.48
N GLY A 121 19.03 5.13 15.11
CA GLY A 121 18.11 4.40 15.98
C GLY A 121 18.39 2.89 16.01
N GLU A 122 17.60 2.15 16.79
CA GLU A 122 17.78 0.70 16.98
C GLU A 122 17.74 -0.12 15.69
N ILE A 123 17.04 0.36 14.66
CA ILE A 123 16.93 -0.30 13.35
C ILE A 123 18.30 -0.51 12.67
N TYR A 124 19.32 0.26 13.04
CA TYR A 124 20.69 0.13 12.50
C TYR A 124 21.53 -0.96 13.19
N ASN A 125 21.01 -1.56 14.26
CA ASN A 125 21.67 -2.64 15.01
C ASN A 125 21.24 -4.04 14.51
N GLY A 126 20.18 -4.11 13.70
CA GLY A 126 19.66 -5.37 13.14
C GLY A 126 20.15 -5.66 11.73
N ASP A 127 20.09 -6.93 11.34
CA ASP A 127 20.36 -7.42 9.98
C ASP A 127 19.07 -7.60 9.14
N GLU A 128 17.93 -7.18 9.69
CA GLU A 128 16.63 -7.28 9.02
C GLU A 128 16.48 -6.25 7.90
N LEU A 129 15.64 -6.58 6.91
CA LEU A 129 15.31 -5.63 5.86
C LEU A 129 14.47 -4.49 6.42
N TYR A 130 14.84 -3.26 6.06
CA TYR A 130 14.08 -2.06 6.36
C TYR A 130 13.67 -1.33 5.07
N PRO A 131 12.39 -0.96 4.92
CA PRO A 131 11.26 -1.40 5.74
C PRO A 131 11.05 -2.92 5.60
N SER A 132 10.34 -3.52 6.56
CA SER A 132 10.06 -4.96 6.56
C SER A 132 9.06 -5.38 5.46
N ASP A 133 8.29 -4.43 4.93
CA ASP A 133 7.37 -4.63 3.80
C ASP A 133 7.46 -3.45 2.83
N TRP A 134 7.12 -3.69 1.57
CA TRP A 134 7.13 -2.73 0.45
C TRP A 134 6.01 -1.71 0.54
N HIS A 135 5.06 -1.89 1.44
CA HIS A 135 4.01 -0.92 1.73
C HIS A 135 3.96 -0.64 3.23
N VAL A 136 4.02 0.64 3.59
CA VAL A 136 3.91 1.08 4.97
C VAL A 136 2.56 1.77 5.14
N SER A 137 1.61 1.04 5.73
CA SER A 137 0.31 1.51 6.25
C SER A 137 -0.72 2.07 5.24
N CYS A 138 -1.88 1.41 5.18
CA CYS A 138 -3.14 1.98 4.70
C CYS A 138 -3.87 2.60 5.91
N SER A 139 -3.62 3.86 6.21
CA SER A 139 -4.44 4.61 7.17
C SER A 139 -5.66 5.18 6.45
N LEU A 140 -6.84 4.64 6.74
CA LEU A 140 -8.12 5.25 6.35
C LEU A 140 -8.29 6.56 7.14
N PHE A 141 -7.89 7.68 6.56
CA PHE A 141 -8.30 8.98 7.07
C PHE A 141 -9.70 9.28 6.53
N ALA A 142 -10.70 9.28 7.42
CA ALA A 142 -11.96 9.96 7.15
C ALA A 142 -11.66 11.47 7.09
N SER A 143 -11.42 11.99 5.89
CA SER A 143 -11.29 13.43 5.67
C SER A 143 -12.68 14.05 5.79
N GLU A 144 -13.02 14.55 6.98
CA GLU A 144 -14.16 15.45 7.14
C GLU A 144 -13.80 16.77 6.48
N LYS A 145 -14.56 17.11 5.44
CA LYS A 145 -14.41 18.29 4.60
C LYS A 145 -14.58 19.54 5.48
N ARG A 146 -13.49 20.07 6.04
CA ARG A 146 -13.49 21.44 6.58
C ARG A 146 -13.53 22.39 5.39
N ASP A 147 -14.73 22.85 5.07
CA ASP A 147 -14.94 23.92 4.12
C ASP A 147 -14.10 25.13 4.56
N SER A 148 -13.25 25.58 3.65
CA SER A 148 -12.38 26.73 3.77
C SER A 148 -13.22 28.00 3.91
N LEU A 149 -13.36 28.50 5.13
CA LEU A 149 -13.60 29.91 5.39
C LEU A 149 -12.25 30.58 5.65
N CYS A 150 -11.68 31.18 4.60
CA CYS A 150 -10.78 32.34 4.60
C CYS A 150 -10.73 32.88 3.16
#